data_AF-W7N6T7-F1
#
_entry.id   AF-W7N6T7-F1
#
_cell.length_a   1.000
_cell.length_b   1.000
_cell.length_c   1.000
_cell.angle_alpha   90.00
_cell.angle_beta   90.00
_cell.angle_gamma   90.00
#
_symmetry.space_group_name_H-M   'P 1'
#
loop_
_entity.id
_entity.type
_entity.pdbx_description
1 polymer ?
#
loop_
_entity_poly.entity_id
_entity_poly.type
_entity_poly.pdbx_seq_one_letter_code
_entity_poly.pdbx_strand_id
1 'polypeptide(L)'
;MASILKLAALSLLIGAGAFRIYEAEDLEAYDVSTACVSALSADITCNPYIRSFMQPSYRGSLDNVTFTDQICVGSCSGSLRRWFDSVSKDCEGQTLGSSNAVPMRYGGNIWAGWNETCIKDPKTKKYCNDIIDEFSEPEDGEDMPREELCHICYQRRLAIMQSSQYSIYNEYYKEELERVYKTCGGSGPTEILPPVKPKEKKPEFCLTGEYYTTKGGDTCDSISKAAGVSGALLYMGNQDAIRNCLEVPADLKLCLPTACETYYVKPQDTCFSIERALGIRMDSIYKYNSWVDRDCTNLQVGTEFYGRSVCISPQGSKDTIEAISEGSTIKHKFSSGNGPAVLRTDPPKDAKVAEGTTLMCGEWHVVGKSDTCNGICKDYGICEDKLMYTINPSLNEKDCDKSLVIGTALCVAPVSGWDASK
;
A
#
# COMPACT_ATOMS: atom_id res chain seq x y z
N MET A 1 -20.22 -65.66 -23.02
CA MET A 1 -19.82 -64.75 -21.91
C MET A 1 -18.30 -64.71 -21.89
N ALA A 2 -17.73 -63.66 -22.47
CA ALA A 2 -16.28 -63.47 -22.59
C ALA A 2 -15.80 -62.62 -21.40
N SER A 3 -14.84 -63.16 -20.62
CA SER A 3 -14.15 -62.38 -19.60
C SER A 3 -13.02 -61.59 -20.25
N ILE A 4 -13.15 -60.26 -20.20
CA ILE A 4 -12.16 -59.29 -20.69
C ILE A 4 -11.02 -59.23 -19.68
N LEU A 5 -9.83 -59.68 -20.11
CA LEU A 5 -8.57 -59.51 -19.41
C LEU A 5 -8.17 -58.02 -19.52
N LYS A 6 -8.33 -57.25 -18.44
CA LYS A 6 -7.78 -55.88 -18.36
C LYS A 6 -6.27 -55.96 -18.15
N LEU A 7 -5.49 -55.72 -19.19
CA LEU A 7 -4.07 -55.35 -19.04
C LEU A 7 -4.02 -54.00 -18.33
N ALA A 8 -3.61 -54.00 -17.07
CA ALA A 8 -3.15 -52.79 -16.40
C ALA A 8 -1.74 -52.49 -16.94
N ALA A 9 -1.64 -51.49 -17.82
CA ALA A 9 -0.36 -50.89 -18.17
C ALA A 9 0.19 -50.23 -16.90
N LEU A 10 1.13 -50.90 -16.23
CA LEU A 10 1.92 -50.32 -15.16
C LEU A 10 2.82 -49.26 -15.81
N SER A 11 2.31 -48.03 -15.88
CA SER A 11 3.13 -46.88 -16.21
C SER A 11 4.10 -46.71 -15.05
N LEU A 12 5.37 -47.09 -15.24
CA LEU A 12 6.44 -46.69 -14.34
C LEU A 12 6.49 -45.14 -14.40
N LEU A 13 5.78 -44.50 -13.49
CA LEU A 13 6.05 -43.13 -13.09
C LEU A 13 7.43 -43.17 -12.41
N ILE A 14 8.48 -42.97 -13.21
CA ILE A 14 9.78 -42.58 -12.68
C ILE A 14 9.50 -41.29 -11.92
N GLY A 15 9.48 -41.37 -10.58
CA GLY A 15 9.19 -40.23 -9.73
C GLY A 15 10.14 -39.10 -10.10
N ALA A 16 9.59 -37.96 -10.49
CA ALA A 16 10.37 -36.75 -10.67
C ALA A 16 11.06 -36.48 -9.33
N GLY A 17 12.40 -36.52 -9.31
CA GLY A 17 13.16 -36.15 -8.11
C GLY A 17 12.72 -34.75 -7.66
N ALA A 18 12.71 -34.54 -6.35
CA ALA A 18 12.57 -33.22 -5.77
C ALA A 18 13.87 -32.89 -5.03
N PHE A 19 14.27 -31.63 -5.07
CA PHE A 19 15.40 -31.15 -4.28
C PHE A 19 15.10 -29.76 -3.74
N ARG A 20 15.87 -29.35 -2.72
CA ARG A 20 15.83 -28.01 -2.15
C ARG A 20 17.14 -27.29 -2.43
N ILE A 21 17.04 -25.98 -2.61
CA ILE A 21 18.22 -25.11 -2.71
C ILE A 21 18.76 -24.80 -1.32
N TYR A 22 17.85 -24.57 -0.37
CA TYR A 22 18.14 -24.24 1.03
C TYR A 22 17.37 -25.19 1.94
N GLU A 23 17.99 -25.61 3.05
CA GLU A 23 17.28 -26.24 4.15
C GLU A 23 16.76 -25.16 5.11
N ALA A 24 15.60 -25.40 5.72
CA ALA A 24 14.94 -24.38 6.54
C ALA A 24 15.77 -24.05 7.80
N GLU A 25 16.45 -25.04 8.35
CA GLU A 25 17.29 -24.94 9.54
C GLU A 25 18.50 -24.04 9.28
N ASP A 26 19.08 -24.09 8.08
CA ASP A 26 20.19 -23.23 7.67
C ASP A 26 19.75 -21.75 7.53
N LEU A 27 18.44 -21.52 7.35
CA LEU A 27 17.88 -20.18 7.19
C LEU A 27 17.52 -19.51 8.50
N GLU A 28 17.40 -20.26 9.61
CA GLU A 28 17.15 -19.71 10.95
C GLU A 28 18.26 -18.76 11.42
N ALA A 29 19.48 -18.94 10.88
CA ALA A 29 20.61 -18.07 11.15
C ALA A 29 20.52 -16.70 10.45
N TYR A 30 19.57 -16.50 9.53
CA TYR A 30 19.35 -15.24 8.82
C TYR A 30 18.13 -14.49 9.35
N ASP A 31 18.22 -13.17 9.37
CA ASP A 31 17.09 -12.28 9.72
C ASP A 31 16.13 -12.14 8.53
N VAL A 32 15.44 -13.24 8.22
CA VAL A 32 14.43 -13.31 7.15
C VAL A 32 13.10 -13.79 7.73
N SER A 33 12.00 -13.34 7.13
CA SER A 33 10.66 -13.67 7.59
C SER A 33 10.34 -15.16 7.40
N THR A 34 9.44 -15.71 8.23
CA THR A 34 8.98 -17.11 8.11
C THR A 34 8.39 -17.42 6.74
N ALA A 35 7.73 -16.45 6.09
CA ALA A 35 7.23 -16.61 4.73
C ALA A 35 8.38 -16.78 3.73
N CYS A 36 9.45 -15.99 3.87
CA CYS A 36 10.65 -16.12 3.06
C CYS A 36 11.36 -17.46 3.29
N VAL A 37 11.50 -17.92 4.55
CA VAL A 37 12.05 -19.24 4.87
C VAL A 37 11.28 -20.34 4.15
N SER A 38 9.95 -20.34 4.29
CA SER A 38 9.05 -21.32 3.64
C SER A 38 9.21 -21.33 2.12
N ALA A 39 9.31 -20.14 1.50
CA ALA A 39 9.50 -20.03 0.05
C ALA A 39 10.89 -20.55 -0.39
N LEU A 40 11.96 -20.20 0.34
CA LEU A 40 13.34 -20.61 0.02
C LEU A 40 13.55 -22.12 0.16
N SER A 41 12.95 -22.73 1.19
CA SER A 41 13.04 -24.17 1.47
C SER A 41 12.00 -25.01 0.74
N ALA A 42 11.23 -24.42 -0.19
CA ALA A 42 10.23 -25.14 -0.97
C ALA A 42 10.88 -26.15 -1.93
N ASP A 43 10.24 -27.31 -2.08
CA ASP A 43 10.71 -28.37 -2.98
C ASP A 43 10.62 -27.95 -4.45
N ILE A 44 11.71 -28.17 -5.19
CA ILE A 44 11.77 -28.02 -6.64
C ILE A 44 11.65 -29.40 -7.26
N THR A 45 10.51 -29.69 -7.89
CA THR A 45 10.26 -30.93 -8.62
C THR A 45 11.00 -30.90 -9.97
N CYS A 46 12.24 -31.36 -9.98
CA CYS A 46 13.05 -31.52 -11.19
C CYS A 46 14.17 -32.54 -10.96
N ASN A 47 14.76 -33.07 -12.04
CA ASN A 47 15.94 -33.92 -11.95
C ASN A 47 17.04 -33.22 -11.10
N PRO A 48 17.50 -33.82 -9.97
CA PRO A 48 18.43 -33.17 -9.04
C PRO A 48 19.75 -32.70 -9.65
N TYR A 49 20.13 -33.21 -10.83
CA TYR A 49 21.31 -32.74 -11.56
C TYR A 49 21.31 -31.22 -11.78
N ILE A 50 20.14 -30.59 -11.98
CA ILE A 50 20.07 -29.13 -12.19
C ILE A 50 20.53 -28.31 -10.99
N ARG A 51 20.69 -28.92 -9.80
CA ARG A 51 21.34 -28.27 -8.65
C ARG A 51 22.79 -27.89 -8.94
N SER A 52 23.45 -28.57 -9.87
CA SER A 52 24.79 -28.16 -10.36
C SER A 52 24.77 -26.80 -11.09
N PHE A 53 23.59 -26.27 -11.43
CA PHE A 53 23.45 -25.00 -12.16
C PHE A 53 23.39 -23.77 -11.25
N MET A 54 23.61 -23.93 -9.94
CA MET A 54 23.56 -22.83 -8.96
C MET A 54 24.53 -21.68 -9.22
N GLN A 55 25.63 -21.92 -9.94
CA GLN A 55 26.58 -20.87 -10.34
C GLN A 55 26.37 -20.49 -11.81
N PRO A 56 26.47 -19.21 -12.19
CA PRO A 56 26.44 -18.81 -13.58
C PRO A 56 27.59 -19.49 -14.35
N SER A 57 27.24 -20.19 -15.42
CA SER A 57 28.19 -20.87 -16.30
C SER A 57 27.54 -21.05 -17.66
N TYR A 58 28.35 -21.11 -18.70
CA TYR A 58 27.93 -21.60 -20.01
C TYR A 58 27.39 -23.04 -19.86
N ARG A 59 26.24 -23.33 -20.46
CA ARG A 59 25.65 -24.66 -20.49
C ARG A 59 25.75 -25.24 -21.89
N GLY A 60 26.70 -26.17 -22.07
CA GLY A 60 26.90 -26.93 -23.30
C GLY A 60 25.99 -28.15 -23.41
N SER A 61 26.32 -29.04 -24.34
CA SER A 61 25.69 -30.35 -24.50
C SER A 61 25.81 -31.19 -23.22
N LEU A 62 24.83 -32.04 -22.95
CA LEU A 62 24.92 -33.07 -21.90
C LEU A 62 25.31 -34.45 -22.45
N ASP A 63 25.54 -34.54 -23.77
CA ASP A 63 25.93 -35.73 -24.54
C ASP A 63 25.02 -36.95 -24.30
N ASN A 64 23.78 -36.68 -23.89
CA ASN A 64 22.80 -37.70 -23.56
C ASN A 64 21.38 -37.14 -23.69
N VAL A 65 20.76 -37.39 -24.84
CA VAL A 65 19.41 -36.90 -25.14
C VAL A 65 18.38 -37.43 -24.14
N THR A 66 18.46 -38.72 -23.76
CA THR A 66 17.54 -39.34 -22.80
C THR A 66 17.64 -38.66 -21.43
N PHE A 67 18.85 -38.32 -20.98
CA PHE A 67 19.07 -37.61 -19.73
C PHE A 67 18.59 -36.15 -19.82
N THR A 68 18.86 -35.49 -20.95
CA THR A 68 18.40 -34.12 -21.21
C THR A 68 16.87 -34.05 -21.24
N ASP A 69 16.19 -35.05 -21.82
CA ASP A 69 14.72 -35.15 -21.81
C ASP A 69 14.15 -35.31 -20.39
N GLN A 70 14.86 -35.95 -19.45
CA GLN A 70 14.43 -36.02 -18.04
C GLN A 70 14.53 -34.67 -17.32
N ILE A 71 15.48 -33.82 -17.73
CA ILE A 71 15.64 -32.46 -17.20
C ILE A 71 14.63 -31.51 -17.83
N CYS A 72 14.48 -31.59 -19.15
CA CYS A 72 13.69 -30.68 -19.98
C CYS A 72 12.20 -31.04 -20.04
N VAL A 73 11.63 -31.38 -18.89
CA VAL A 73 10.21 -31.66 -18.72
C VAL A 73 9.43 -30.42 -18.25
N GLY A 74 8.16 -30.34 -18.66
CA GLY A 74 7.29 -29.21 -18.27
C GLY A 74 7.11 -29.07 -16.76
N SER A 75 7.08 -30.18 -16.01
CA SER A 75 6.99 -30.18 -14.54
C SER A 75 8.17 -29.46 -13.88
N CYS A 76 9.38 -29.65 -14.39
CA CYS A 76 10.59 -28.96 -13.93
C CYS A 76 10.48 -27.46 -14.15
N SER A 77 10.18 -27.04 -15.39
CA SER A 77 10.02 -25.62 -15.72
C SER A 77 8.95 -24.93 -14.85
N GLY A 78 7.83 -25.63 -14.60
CA GLY A 78 6.74 -25.12 -13.77
C GLY A 78 7.14 -25.03 -12.30
N SER A 79 7.93 -25.97 -11.79
CA SER A 79 8.40 -25.94 -10.41
C SER A 79 9.45 -24.86 -10.18
N LEU A 80 10.39 -24.69 -11.11
CA LEU A 80 11.38 -23.60 -11.06
C LEU A 80 10.71 -22.23 -11.08
N ARG A 81 9.73 -22.04 -11.97
CA ARG A 81 8.94 -20.81 -12.02
C ARG A 81 8.25 -20.53 -10.70
N ARG A 82 7.50 -21.52 -10.16
CA ARG A 82 6.79 -21.35 -8.89
C ARG A 82 7.72 -21.01 -7.75
N TRP A 83 8.85 -21.71 -7.63
CA TRP A 83 9.85 -21.43 -6.61
C TRP A 83 10.39 -20.00 -6.75
N PHE A 84 10.78 -19.60 -7.95
CA PHE A 84 11.33 -18.27 -8.18
C PHE A 84 10.30 -17.16 -7.89
N ASP A 85 9.06 -17.33 -8.35
CA ASP A 85 7.97 -16.38 -8.12
C ASP A 85 7.61 -16.27 -6.63
N SER A 86 7.54 -17.40 -5.91
CA SER A 86 7.24 -17.40 -4.48
C SER A 86 8.35 -16.72 -3.68
N VAL A 87 9.61 -17.05 -3.97
CA VAL A 87 10.73 -16.43 -3.28
C VAL A 87 10.73 -14.94 -3.61
N SER A 88 10.62 -14.56 -4.90
CA SER A 88 10.66 -13.15 -5.36
C SER A 88 9.66 -12.27 -4.61
N LYS A 89 8.49 -12.83 -4.34
CA LYS A 89 7.42 -12.19 -3.59
C LYS A 89 7.66 -12.20 -2.07
N ASP A 90 7.86 -13.38 -1.49
CA ASP A 90 7.81 -13.56 -0.03
C ASP A 90 9.12 -13.14 0.66
N CYS A 91 10.20 -13.01 -0.11
CA CYS A 91 11.49 -12.49 0.33
C CYS A 91 11.77 -11.07 -0.19
N GLU A 92 10.77 -10.33 -0.65
CA GLU A 92 10.98 -8.97 -1.17
C GLU A 92 11.66 -8.07 -0.11
N GLY A 93 12.74 -7.40 -0.52
CA GLY A 93 13.52 -6.49 0.35
C GLY A 93 14.37 -7.19 1.43
N GLN A 94 14.37 -8.53 1.47
CA GLN A 94 15.15 -9.32 2.43
C GLN A 94 16.45 -9.82 1.79
N THR A 95 17.47 -10.05 2.60
CA THR A 95 18.80 -10.50 2.14
C THR A 95 19.33 -11.64 3.00
N LEU A 96 20.12 -12.52 2.39
CA LEU A 96 20.74 -13.66 3.08
C LEU A 96 22.15 -13.31 3.56
N GLY A 97 22.34 -13.38 4.87
CA GLY A 97 23.64 -13.26 5.54
C GLY A 97 24.32 -11.90 5.43
N SER A 98 25.52 -11.81 5.99
CA SER A 98 26.34 -10.59 6.01
C SER A 98 26.80 -10.11 4.62
N SER A 99 26.71 -10.98 3.61
CA SER A 99 27.03 -10.65 2.21
C SER A 99 25.89 -9.92 1.47
N ASN A 100 24.75 -9.69 2.14
CA ASN A 100 23.54 -9.13 1.53
C ASN A 100 23.13 -9.89 0.25
N ALA A 101 23.19 -11.22 0.27
CA ALA A 101 22.91 -12.00 -0.92
C ALA A 101 21.42 -11.96 -1.28
N VAL A 102 21.11 -11.79 -2.57
CA VAL A 102 19.74 -11.82 -3.07
C VAL A 102 19.18 -13.24 -2.95
N PRO A 103 18.02 -13.46 -2.30
CA PRO A 103 17.57 -14.81 -1.97
C PRO A 103 17.33 -15.71 -3.21
N MET A 104 16.90 -15.11 -4.33
CA MET A 104 16.62 -15.80 -5.59
C MET A 104 17.88 -16.18 -6.37
N ARG A 105 19.08 -15.72 -5.97
CA ARG A 105 20.28 -15.80 -6.80
C ARG A 105 20.53 -17.21 -7.34
N TYR A 106 20.54 -18.22 -6.46
CA TYR A 106 20.79 -19.59 -6.88
C TYR A 106 19.66 -20.19 -7.71
N GLY A 107 18.39 -19.96 -7.37
CA GLY A 107 17.28 -20.47 -8.17
C GLY A 107 17.15 -19.78 -9.53
N GLY A 108 17.48 -18.49 -9.61
CA GLY A 108 17.57 -17.75 -10.86
C GLY A 108 18.67 -18.30 -11.78
N ASN A 109 19.85 -18.60 -11.23
CA ASN A 109 20.95 -19.23 -11.98
C ASN A 109 20.56 -20.61 -12.51
N ILE A 110 19.92 -21.43 -11.67
CA ILE A 110 19.41 -22.74 -12.07
C ILE A 110 18.38 -22.60 -13.20
N TRP A 111 17.44 -21.66 -13.07
CA TRP A 111 16.40 -21.47 -14.07
C TRP A 111 16.96 -20.91 -15.40
N ALA A 112 17.91 -19.98 -15.35
CA ALA A 112 18.62 -19.52 -16.54
C ALA A 112 19.36 -20.68 -17.23
N GLY A 113 20.08 -21.49 -16.46
CA GLY A 113 20.76 -22.69 -16.98
C GLY A 113 19.79 -23.72 -17.57
N TRP A 114 18.61 -23.91 -16.97
CA TRP A 114 17.57 -24.78 -17.54
C TRP A 114 16.99 -24.23 -18.85
N ASN A 115 16.77 -22.92 -18.95
CA ASN A 115 16.29 -22.30 -20.18
C ASN A 115 17.32 -22.43 -21.32
N GLU A 116 18.62 -22.34 -21.02
CA GLU A 116 19.72 -22.55 -21.96
C GLU A 116 19.84 -24.04 -22.35
N THR A 117 19.89 -24.91 -21.34
CA THR A 117 19.43 -26.31 -21.28
C THR A 117 18.59 -26.83 -22.46
N CYS A 118 17.35 -26.37 -22.41
CA CYS A 118 16.21 -27.05 -22.99
C CYS A 118 15.75 -26.45 -24.32
N ILE A 119 16.59 -25.65 -24.96
CA ILE A 119 16.31 -25.08 -26.28
C ILE A 119 16.38 -26.21 -27.31
N LYS A 120 15.34 -26.35 -28.13
CA LYS A 120 15.31 -27.27 -29.27
C LYS A 120 15.22 -26.50 -30.58
N ASP A 121 15.86 -27.03 -31.62
CA ASP A 121 15.67 -26.57 -32.99
C ASP A 121 14.21 -26.83 -33.40
N PRO A 122 13.44 -25.81 -33.82
CA PRO A 122 12.06 -26.00 -34.24
C PRO A 122 11.91 -26.96 -35.43
N LYS A 123 12.94 -27.12 -36.28
CA LYS A 123 12.91 -28.00 -37.45
C LYS A 123 13.22 -29.45 -37.09
N THR A 124 14.41 -29.72 -36.56
CA THR A 124 14.89 -31.09 -36.30
C THR A 124 14.43 -31.66 -34.96
N LYS A 125 13.97 -30.80 -34.03
CA LYS A 125 13.65 -31.16 -32.64
C LYS A 125 14.83 -31.65 -31.80
N LYS A 126 16.07 -31.60 -32.32
CA LYS A 126 17.29 -31.83 -31.55
C LYS A 126 17.52 -30.69 -30.56
N TYR A 127 18.23 -30.96 -29.47
CA TYR A 127 18.66 -29.91 -28.55
C TYR A 127 19.67 -29.01 -29.24
N CYS A 128 19.53 -27.72 -29.00
CA CYS A 128 20.39 -26.72 -29.61
C CYS A 128 21.83 -26.81 -29.12
N ASN A 129 22.03 -27.23 -27.87
CA ASN A 129 23.35 -27.47 -27.34
C ASN A 129 24.06 -28.61 -28.09
N ASP A 130 23.38 -29.73 -28.33
CA ASP A 130 23.93 -30.84 -29.12
C ASP A 130 24.28 -30.40 -30.56
N ILE A 131 23.46 -29.53 -31.18
CA ILE A 131 23.76 -29.00 -32.52
C ILE A 131 24.97 -28.07 -32.51
N ILE A 132 25.07 -27.18 -31.51
CA ILE A 132 26.17 -26.22 -31.40
C ILE A 132 27.48 -26.92 -31.08
N ASP A 133 27.44 -28.04 -30.34
CA ASP A 133 28.61 -28.87 -30.04
C ASP A 133 29.20 -29.53 -31.30
N GLU A 134 28.39 -29.72 -32.35
CA GLU A 134 28.83 -30.22 -33.66
C GLU A 134 29.41 -29.12 -34.58
N PHE A 135 29.40 -27.84 -34.16
CA PHE A 135 29.95 -26.74 -34.98
C PHE A 135 31.47 -26.84 -35.11
N SER A 136 31.98 -26.36 -36.24
CA SER A 136 33.40 -26.30 -36.47
C SER A 136 34.11 -25.39 -35.45
N GLU A 137 35.26 -25.83 -34.96
CA GLU A 137 36.20 -24.98 -34.22
C GLU A 137 37.12 -24.30 -35.24
N PRO A 138 36.94 -23.00 -35.54
CA PRO A 138 37.79 -22.30 -36.50
C PRO A 138 39.24 -22.20 -35.98
N GLU A 139 40.22 -22.21 -36.90
CA GLU A 139 41.62 -21.93 -36.56
C GLU A 139 41.79 -20.50 -36.02
N ASP A 140 42.86 -20.23 -35.28
CA ASP A 140 43.14 -18.91 -34.69
C ASP A 140 43.06 -17.79 -35.74
N GLY A 141 42.06 -16.91 -35.59
CA GLY A 141 41.84 -15.77 -36.49
C GLY A 141 40.89 -16.03 -37.65
N GLU A 142 40.33 -17.23 -37.78
CA GLU A 142 39.24 -17.52 -38.71
C GLU A 142 37.87 -17.27 -38.06
N ASP A 143 36.93 -16.85 -38.91
CA ASP A 143 35.55 -16.60 -38.53
C ASP A 143 34.72 -17.89 -38.59
N MET A 144 33.82 -18.09 -37.63
CA MET A 144 32.82 -19.16 -37.68
C MET A 144 32.07 -19.14 -39.04
N PRO A 145 31.87 -20.31 -39.68
CA PRO A 145 31.11 -20.41 -40.92
C PRO A 145 29.74 -19.73 -40.81
N ARG A 146 29.35 -19.01 -41.87
CA ARG A 146 28.08 -18.25 -41.89
C ARG A 146 26.87 -19.13 -41.58
N GLU A 147 26.87 -20.39 -42.00
CA GLU A 147 25.77 -21.32 -41.75
C GLU A 147 25.60 -21.65 -40.26
N GLU A 148 26.71 -21.79 -39.52
CA GLU A 148 26.75 -22.04 -38.08
C GLU A 148 26.42 -20.76 -37.29
N LEU A 149 27.06 -19.64 -37.65
CA LEU A 149 26.79 -18.32 -37.07
C LEU A 149 25.31 -17.94 -37.20
N CYS A 150 24.73 -18.21 -38.37
CA CYS A 150 23.33 -17.92 -38.64
C CYS A 150 22.37 -19.05 -38.28
N HIS A 151 22.86 -20.14 -37.67
CA HIS A 151 22.02 -21.25 -37.27
C HIS A 151 21.08 -20.83 -36.13
N ILE A 152 19.80 -21.18 -36.24
CA ILE A 152 18.74 -20.74 -35.30
C ILE A 152 19.05 -21.08 -33.84
N CYS A 153 19.76 -22.18 -33.59
CA CYS A 153 20.16 -22.58 -32.25
C CYS A 153 21.17 -21.62 -31.62
N TYR A 154 22.18 -21.18 -32.38
CA TYR A 154 23.18 -20.24 -31.90
C TYR A 154 22.52 -18.90 -31.55
N GLN A 155 21.67 -18.39 -32.46
CA GLN A 155 20.94 -17.15 -32.25
C GLN A 155 20.03 -17.20 -31.00
N ARG A 156 19.23 -18.27 -30.87
CA ARG A 156 18.30 -18.44 -29.75
C ARG A 156 19.02 -18.57 -28.42
N ARG A 157 20.18 -19.24 -28.42
CA ARG A 157 20.97 -19.43 -27.22
C ARG A 157 21.55 -18.11 -26.71
N LEU A 158 22.20 -17.35 -27.57
CA LEU A 158 22.69 -16.01 -27.22
C LEU A 158 21.56 -15.09 -26.75
N ALA A 159 20.40 -15.12 -27.42
CA ALA A 159 19.22 -14.35 -27.00
C ALA A 159 18.66 -14.80 -25.63
N ILE A 160 18.66 -16.11 -25.34
CA ILE A 160 18.21 -16.62 -24.03
C ILE A 160 19.19 -16.24 -22.92
N MET A 161 20.50 -16.31 -23.17
CA MET A 161 21.51 -15.82 -22.24
C MET A 161 21.28 -14.33 -21.97
N GLN A 162 21.12 -13.50 -23.00
CA GLN A 162 20.84 -12.08 -22.86
C GLN A 162 19.55 -11.80 -22.05
N SER A 163 18.52 -12.62 -22.23
CA SER A 163 17.21 -12.40 -21.59
C SER A 163 17.19 -12.56 -20.06
N SER A 164 18.29 -13.03 -19.46
CA SER A 164 18.36 -13.33 -18.02
C SER A 164 19.58 -12.70 -17.38
N GLN A 165 19.35 -11.85 -16.37
CA GLN A 165 20.40 -11.33 -15.48
C GLN A 165 21.09 -12.41 -14.62
N TYR A 166 20.62 -13.66 -14.68
CA TYR A 166 21.18 -14.81 -13.98
C TYR A 166 22.06 -15.71 -14.88
N SER A 167 22.19 -15.36 -16.16
CA SER A 167 23.07 -16.08 -17.09
C SER A 167 24.52 -15.57 -16.97
N ILE A 168 25.43 -16.20 -17.71
CA ILE A 168 26.83 -15.75 -17.85
C ILE A 168 27.01 -14.72 -18.98
N TYR A 169 25.92 -14.15 -19.52
CA TYR A 169 25.98 -13.19 -20.62
C TYR A 169 26.87 -11.99 -20.26
N ASN A 170 27.91 -11.77 -21.06
CA ASN A 170 29.00 -10.83 -20.82
C ASN A 170 29.40 -10.17 -22.15
N GLU A 171 30.47 -9.37 -22.16
CA GLU A 171 30.88 -8.62 -23.35
C GLU A 171 31.15 -9.51 -24.55
N TYR A 172 31.75 -10.68 -24.35
CA TYR A 172 31.99 -11.65 -25.41
C TYR A 172 30.67 -12.13 -26.06
N TYR A 173 29.69 -12.55 -25.25
CA TYR A 173 28.39 -13.00 -25.79
C TYR A 173 27.57 -11.84 -26.37
N LYS A 174 27.81 -10.60 -25.91
CA LYS A 174 27.22 -9.38 -26.48
C LYS A 174 27.74 -9.14 -27.89
N GLU A 175 29.05 -9.11 -28.07
CA GLU A 175 29.68 -8.95 -29.39
C GLU A 175 29.20 -10.03 -30.36
N GLU A 176 29.11 -11.29 -29.91
CA GLU A 176 28.61 -12.40 -30.72
C GLU A 176 27.13 -12.23 -31.11
N LEU A 177 26.25 -11.81 -30.19
CA LEU A 177 24.83 -11.58 -30.52
C LEU A 177 24.66 -10.41 -31.50
N GLU A 178 25.42 -9.34 -31.33
CA GLU A 178 25.41 -8.18 -32.24
C GLU A 178 25.92 -8.56 -33.62
N ARG A 179 26.99 -9.37 -33.68
CA ARG A 179 27.53 -9.93 -34.92
C ARG A 179 26.49 -10.79 -35.63
N VAL A 180 25.79 -11.65 -34.91
CA VAL A 180 24.70 -12.49 -35.43
C VAL A 180 23.59 -11.61 -36.01
N TYR A 181 23.09 -10.62 -35.27
CA TYR A 181 22.02 -9.73 -35.76
C TYR A 181 22.43 -8.95 -37.01
N LYS A 182 23.68 -8.45 -37.03
CA LYS A 182 24.22 -7.72 -38.17
C LYS A 182 24.39 -8.60 -39.42
N THR A 183 24.85 -9.84 -39.26
CA THR A 183 25.26 -10.71 -40.38
C THR A 183 24.13 -11.58 -40.92
N CYS A 184 23.28 -12.08 -40.01
CA CYS A 184 22.26 -13.08 -40.29
C CYS A 184 20.86 -12.49 -40.44
N GLY A 185 20.68 -11.23 -40.04
CA GLY A 185 19.37 -10.60 -39.91
C GLY A 185 18.70 -11.04 -38.61
N GLY A 186 18.39 -10.06 -37.77
CA GLY A 186 17.74 -10.26 -36.48
C GLY A 186 17.60 -8.92 -35.76
N SER A 187 16.75 -8.87 -34.76
CA SER A 187 16.55 -7.69 -33.92
C SER A 187 16.16 -8.11 -32.53
N GLY A 188 16.74 -7.47 -31.52
CA GLY A 188 16.46 -7.75 -30.12
C GLY A 188 17.41 -6.96 -29.22
N PRO A 189 17.19 -6.99 -27.90
CA PRO A 189 18.13 -6.41 -26.95
C PRO A 189 19.46 -7.17 -26.95
N THR A 190 20.56 -6.44 -26.91
CA THR A 190 21.94 -6.98 -26.78
C THR A 190 22.64 -6.49 -25.52
N GLU A 191 22.02 -5.55 -24.80
CA GLU A 191 22.63 -4.97 -23.61
C GLU A 191 22.75 -6.00 -22.48
N ILE A 192 23.87 -5.94 -21.78
CA ILE A 192 24.12 -6.74 -20.59
C ILE A 192 23.17 -6.23 -19.50
N LEU A 193 22.31 -7.13 -19.02
CA LEU A 193 21.39 -6.80 -17.94
C LEU A 193 22.19 -6.52 -16.66
N PRO A 194 21.76 -5.54 -15.84
CA PRO A 194 22.45 -5.21 -14.60
C PRO A 194 22.53 -6.45 -13.69
N PRO A 195 23.61 -6.60 -12.91
CA PRO A 195 23.73 -7.72 -11.99
C PRO A 195 22.60 -7.70 -10.96
N VAL A 196 22.23 -8.88 -10.50
CA VAL A 196 21.20 -9.08 -9.47
C VAL A 196 21.64 -8.37 -8.18
N LYS A 197 21.02 -7.24 -7.88
CA LYS A 197 21.25 -6.48 -6.64
C LYS A 197 20.07 -6.67 -5.69
N PRO A 198 20.31 -6.63 -4.37
CA PRO A 198 19.21 -6.51 -3.41
C PRO A 198 18.35 -5.30 -3.81
N LYS A 199 17.03 -5.47 -3.85
CA LYS A 199 16.14 -4.31 -3.94
C LYS A 199 16.42 -3.47 -2.69
N GLU A 200 16.89 -2.25 -2.87
CA GLU A 200 17.05 -1.31 -1.76
C GLU A 200 15.69 -1.13 -1.10
N LYS A 201 15.62 -1.43 0.21
CA LYS A 201 14.44 -1.12 1.02
C LYS A 201 14.28 0.39 0.95
N LYS A 202 13.23 0.86 0.26
CA LYS A 202 12.94 2.29 0.18
C LYS A 202 12.92 2.85 1.61
N PRO A 203 13.55 3.99 1.87
CA PRO A 203 13.55 4.57 3.21
C PRO A 203 12.11 4.77 3.68
N GLU A 204 11.84 4.31 4.88
CA GLU A 204 10.52 4.32 5.51
C GLU A 204 10.08 5.78 5.71
N PHE A 205 9.19 6.25 4.85
CA PHE A 205 8.71 7.64 4.86
C PHE A 205 7.69 7.82 5.98
N CYS A 206 7.97 8.77 6.88
CA CYS A 206 7.03 9.20 7.90
C CYS A 206 6.79 10.71 7.77
N LEU A 207 5.56 11.11 7.48
CA LEU A 207 5.20 12.51 7.24
C LEU A 207 5.54 13.41 8.42
N THR A 208 5.35 12.92 9.64
CA THR A 208 5.62 13.67 10.88
C THR A 208 7.09 13.62 11.28
N GLY A 209 7.86 12.64 10.78
CA GLY A 209 9.18 12.31 11.28
C GLY A 209 9.21 11.68 12.67
N GLU A 210 8.04 11.50 13.30
CA GLU A 210 7.88 10.97 14.65
C GLU A 210 7.64 9.47 14.60
N TYR A 211 8.34 8.72 15.44
CA TYR A 211 8.27 7.27 15.45
C TYR A 211 8.06 6.72 16.86
N TYR A 212 7.40 5.58 16.92
CA TYR A 212 7.24 4.78 18.12
C TYR A 212 7.86 3.40 17.92
N THR A 213 8.70 2.97 18.87
CA THR A 213 9.25 1.60 18.88
C THR A 213 8.39 0.72 19.77
N THR A 214 7.83 -0.33 19.19
CA THR A 214 6.89 -1.22 19.88
C THR A 214 7.57 -2.11 20.91
N LYS A 215 6.84 -2.42 21.97
CA LYS A 215 7.26 -3.28 23.07
C LYS A 215 6.35 -4.51 23.14
N GLY A 216 6.82 -5.55 23.80
CA GLY A 216 6.01 -6.76 24.03
C GLY A 216 4.70 -6.43 24.75
N GLY A 217 3.57 -6.82 24.14
CA GLY A 217 2.23 -6.56 24.66
C GLY A 217 1.57 -5.27 24.15
N ASP A 218 2.23 -4.51 23.28
CA ASP A 218 1.63 -3.33 22.67
C ASP A 218 0.46 -3.70 21.74
N THR A 219 -0.55 -2.84 21.74
CA THR A 219 -1.71 -2.85 20.84
C THR A 219 -1.88 -1.48 20.21
N CYS A 220 -2.58 -1.38 19.07
CA CYS A 220 -2.92 -0.06 18.48
C CYS A 220 -3.65 0.83 19.49
N ASP A 221 -4.49 0.27 20.36
CA ASP A 221 -5.17 1.02 21.44
C ASP A 221 -4.17 1.62 22.43
N SER A 222 -3.26 0.79 22.98
CA SER A 222 -2.29 1.24 23.97
C SER A 222 -1.32 2.29 23.41
N ILE A 223 -0.83 2.09 22.18
CA ILE A 223 0.10 2.99 21.51
C ILE A 223 -0.60 4.31 21.20
N SER A 224 -1.76 4.27 20.55
CA SER A 224 -2.48 5.47 20.13
C SER A 224 -2.92 6.33 21.33
N LYS A 225 -3.37 5.68 22.41
CA LYS A 225 -3.69 6.35 23.67
C LYS A 225 -2.48 7.02 24.32
N ALA A 226 -1.32 6.35 24.33
CA ALA A 226 -0.10 6.91 24.92
C ALA A 226 0.48 8.06 24.07
N ALA A 227 0.40 7.94 22.75
CA ALA A 227 0.92 8.92 21.81
C ALA A 227 -0.04 10.08 21.51
N GLY A 228 -1.30 10.02 21.97
CA GLY A 228 -2.30 11.06 21.71
C GLY A 228 -2.69 11.17 20.24
N VAL A 229 -2.83 10.03 19.56
CA VAL A 229 -3.16 9.95 18.13
C VAL A 229 -4.38 9.04 17.90
N SER A 230 -4.96 9.10 16.69
CA SER A 230 -6.00 8.15 16.31
C SER A 230 -5.43 6.74 16.12
N GLY A 231 -6.06 5.74 16.75
CA GLY A 231 -5.67 4.33 16.58
C GLY A 231 -5.85 3.84 15.15
N ALA A 232 -6.90 4.30 14.48
CA ALA A 232 -7.15 3.95 13.08
C ALA A 232 -6.11 4.57 12.14
N LEU A 233 -5.71 5.82 12.36
CA LEU A 233 -4.66 6.46 11.55
C LEU A 233 -3.28 5.82 11.82
N LEU A 234 -3.00 5.41 13.06
CA LEU A 234 -1.80 4.66 13.38
C LEU A 234 -1.76 3.35 12.59
N TYR A 235 -2.85 2.59 12.56
CA TYR A 235 -2.92 1.37 11.76
C TYR A 235 -2.76 1.66 10.26
N MET A 236 -3.54 2.59 9.72
CA MET A 236 -3.52 2.93 8.29
C MET A 236 -2.15 3.43 7.81
N GLY A 237 -1.40 4.15 8.66
CA GLY A 237 -0.05 4.60 8.36
C GLY A 237 1.03 3.51 8.46
N ASN A 238 0.70 2.32 8.97
CA ASN A 238 1.66 1.26 9.27
C ASN A 238 1.16 -0.14 8.86
N GLN A 239 0.28 -0.25 7.87
CA GLN A 239 -0.37 -1.52 7.48
C GLN A 239 0.63 -2.59 7.01
N ASP A 240 1.79 -2.19 6.49
CA ASP A 240 2.84 -3.11 6.07
C ASP A 240 3.52 -3.80 7.27
N ALA A 241 3.55 -3.13 8.43
CA ALA A 241 4.17 -3.63 9.65
C ALA A 241 3.15 -4.25 10.63
N ILE A 242 1.95 -3.65 10.75
CA ILE A 242 0.92 -4.07 11.70
C ILE A 242 -0.10 -4.97 10.98
N ARG A 243 -0.01 -6.28 11.21
CA ARG A 243 -1.00 -7.25 10.70
C ARG A 243 -2.24 -7.35 11.58
N ASN A 244 -2.10 -7.12 12.89
CA ASN A 244 -3.16 -7.24 13.86
C ASN A 244 -2.99 -6.16 14.94
N CYS A 245 -3.98 -5.27 15.08
CA CYS A 245 -3.92 -4.22 16.10
C CYS A 245 -4.07 -4.71 17.53
N LEU A 246 -4.56 -5.94 17.74
CA LEU A 246 -4.71 -6.54 19.07
C LEU A 246 -3.43 -7.17 19.60
N GLU A 247 -2.43 -7.37 18.74
CA GLU A 247 -1.17 -8.02 19.09
C GLU A 247 -0.08 -7.48 18.15
N VAL A 248 0.52 -6.35 18.54
CA VAL A 248 1.57 -5.71 17.75
C VAL A 248 2.92 -6.33 18.15
N PRO A 249 3.72 -6.86 17.20
CA PRO A 249 5.06 -7.38 17.49
C PRO A 249 5.95 -6.32 18.15
N ALA A 250 6.86 -6.75 19.02
CA ALA A 250 7.88 -5.87 19.58
C ALA A 250 8.92 -5.45 18.51
N ASP A 251 9.65 -4.38 18.81
CA ASP A 251 10.78 -3.86 18.04
C ASP A 251 10.46 -3.37 16.62
N LEU A 252 9.17 -3.13 16.32
CA LEU A 252 8.74 -2.43 15.12
C LEU A 252 8.94 -0.93 15.29
N LYS A 253 9.40 -0.26 14.24
CA LYS A 253 9.48 1.20 14.16
C LYS A 253 8.24 1.74 13.43
N LEU A 254 7.24 2.17 14.18
CA LEU A 254 5.98 2.66 13.63
C LEU A 254 6.03 4.18 13.42
N CYS A 255 5.59 4.66 12.26
CA CYS A 255 5.36 6.08 12.02
C CYS A 255 4.13 6.56 12.80
N LEU A 256 4.29 7.60 13.62
CA LEU A 256 3.15 8.21 14.31
C LEU A 256 2.43 9.16 13.34
N PRO A 257 1.09 9.04 13.18
CA PRO A 257 0.34 9.91 12.30
C PRO A 257 0.30 11.34 12.87
N THR A 258 -0.15 12.29 12.07
CA THR A 258 -0.38 13.66 12.53
C THR A 258 -1.31 13.67 13.74
N ALA A 259 -0.91 14.37 14.79
CA ALA A 259 -1.68 14.46 16.03
C ALA A 259 -3.02 15.20 15.83
N CYS A 260 -3.96 14.92 16.72
CA CYS A 260 -5.25 15.58 16.84
C CYS A 260 -5.65 15.56 18.32
N GLU A 261 -6.55 16.45 18.74
CA GLU A 261 -7.24 16.24 20.01
C GLU A 261 -8.08 14.95 19.90
N THR A 262 -7.87 14.04 20.85
CA THR A 262 -8.49 12.71 20.84
C THR A 262 -9.55 12.54 21.92
N TYR A 263 -10.61 11.79 21.61
CA TYR A 263 -11.54 11.24 22.59
C TYR A 263 -11.37 9.72 22.67
N TYR A 264 -11.38 9.18 23.89
CA TYR A 264 -11.29 7.74 24.13
C TYR A 264 -12.70 7.14 24.25
N VAL A 265 -13.15 6.45 23.20
CA VAL A 265 -14.53 5.95 23.05
C VAL A 265 -14.90 4.98 24.17
N LYS A 266 -15.99 5.25 24.89
CA LYS A 266 -16.50 4.40 25.98
C LYS A 266 -17.49 3.36 25.45
N PRO A 267 -17.76 2.29 26.20
CA PRO A 267 -18.86 1.37 25.88
C PRO A 267 -20.17 2.15 25.75
N GLN A 268 -20.97 1.82 24.72
CA GLN A 268 -22.25 2.46 24.39
C GLN A 268 -22.18 3.91 23.87
N ASP A 269 -20.99 4.50 23.73
CA ASP A 269 -20.87 5.79 23.05
C ASP A 269 -21.31 5.67 21.58
N THR A 270 -22.04 6.68 21.13
CA THR A 270 -22.34 6.94 19.72
C THR A 270 -21.67 8.25 19.31
N CYS A 271 -21.51 8.51 18.01
CA CYS A 271 -21.00 9.82 17.58
C CYS A 271 -21.85 10.95 18.16
N PHE A 272 -23.18 10.79 18.09
CA PHE A 272 -24.14 11.74 18.64
C PHE A 272 -23.93 12.01 20.14
N SER A 273 -23.75 10.95 20.95
CA SER A 273 -23.60 11.12 22.40
C SER A 273 -22.29 11.81 22.76
N ILE A 274 -21.20 11.48 22.06
CA ILE A 274 -19.90 12.10 22.26
C ILE A 274 -19.94 13.57 21.83
N GLU A 275 -20.42 13.86 20.62
CA GLU A 275 -20.47 15.21 20.06
C GLU A 275 -21.29 16.15 20.94
N ARG A 276 -22.46 15.68 21.39
CA ARG A 276 -23.33 16.41 22.31
C ARG A 276 -22.67 16.66 23.67
N ALA A 277 -21.99 15.65 24.23
CA ALA A 277 -21.36 15.77 25.54
C ALA A 277 -20.16 16.71 25.53
N LEU A 278 -19.41 16.74 24.42
CA LEU A 278 -18.25 17.61 24.24
C LEU A 278 -18.61 19.01 23.72
N GLY A 279 -19.87 19.21 23.29
CA GLY A 279 -20.29 20.47 22.67
C GLY A 279 -19.60 20.74 21.34
N ILE A 280 -19.17 19.69 20.62
CA ILE A 280 -18.55 19.79 19.30
C ILE A 280 -19.59 19.60 18.19
N ARG A 281 -19.26 20.02 16.97
CA ARG A 281 -20.22 20.05 15.85
C ARG A 281 -20.72 18.64 15.53
N MET A 282 -22.03 18.51 15.24
CA MET A 282 -22.60 17.25 14.75
C MET A 282 -21.87 16.79 13.47
N ASP A 283 -21.64 15.49 13.35
CA ASP A 283 -20.86 14.84 12.28
C ASP A 283 -19.34 15.14 12.33
N SER A 284 -18.82 15.77 13.38
CA SER A 284 -17.38 16.02 13.53
C SER A 284 -16.59 14.72 13.65
N ILE A 285 -17.11 13.73 14.36
CA ILE A 285 -16.41 12.45 14.54
C ILE A 285 -16.29 11.76 13.18
N TYR A 286 -17.37 11.68 12.41
CA TYR A 286 -17.34 11.20 11.03
C TYR A 286 -16.34 11.99 10.17
N LYS A 287 -16.37 13.32 10.26
CA LYS A 287 -15.51 14.21 9.46
C LYS A 287 -14.01 14.01 9.73
N TYR A 288 -13.62 13.83 10.98
CA TYR A 288 -12.20 13.69 11.36
C TYR A 288 -11.70 12.24 11.34
N ASN A 289 -12.60 11.28 11.20
CA ASN A 289 -12.30 9.85 11.18
C ASN A 289 -13.01 9.21 9.99
N SER A 290 -12.40 9.28 8.80
CA SER A 290 -13.00 8.82 7.53
C SER A 290 -13.36 7.34 7.46
N TRP A 291 -12.89 6.53 8.42
CA TRP A 291 -13.26 5.13 8.55
C TRP A 291 -14.61 4.94 9.23
N VAL A 292 -15.10 5.94 9.98
CA VAL A 292 -16.45 5.96 10.55
C VAL A 292 -17.44 6.18 9.42
N ASP A 293 -18.52 5.40 9.38
CA ASP A 293 -19.57 5.59 8.39
C ASP A 293 -20.43 6.82 8.73
N ARG A 294 -21.19 7.31 7.73
CA ARG A 294 -22.02 8.52 7.89
C ARG A 294 -23.04 8.40 9.03
N ASP A 295 -23.57 7.20 9.24
CA ASP A 295 -24.61 6.94 10.23
C ASP A 295 -24.00 6.56 11.60
N CYS A 296 -22.67 6.59 11.72
CA CYS A 296 -21.87 6.18 12.87
C CYS A 296 -22.19 4.76 13.38
N THR A 297 -22.61 3.85 12.51
CA THR A 297 -23.02 2.49 12.93
C THR A 297 -21.82 1.60 13.25
N ASN A 298 -20.66 1.90 12.66
CA ASN A 298 -19.45 1.11 12.79
C ASN A 298 -18.46 1.61 13.87
N LEU A 299 -18.79 2.67 14.64
CA LEU A 299 -17.87 3.26 15.61
C LEU A 299 -17.33 2.22 16.61
N GLN A 300 -18.22 1.50 17.29
CA GLN A 300 -17.82 0.55 18.33
C GLN A 300 -16.99 -0.59 17.75
N VAL A 301 -17.49 -1.26 16.70
CA VAL A 301 -16.79 -2.38 16.03
C VAL A 301 -15.43 -1.94 15.49
N GLY A 302 -15.33 -0.76 14.89
CA GLY A 302 -14.05 -0.23 14.41
C GLY A 302 -13.07 0.06 15.55
N THR A 303 -13.54 0.65 16.66
CA THR A 303 -12.66 0.92 17.82
C THR A 303 -12.21 -0.33 18.56
N GLU A 304 -12.95 -1.44 18.47
CA GLU A 304 -12.52 -2.73 19.01
C GLU A 304 -11.28 -3.26 18.29
N PHE A 305 -11.14 -2.98 16.98
CA PHE A 305 -9.97 -3.37 16.20
C PHE A 305 -8.88 -2.30 16.20
N TYR A 306 -9.19 -1.07 15.80
CA TYR A 306 -8.20 -0.01 15.60
C TYR A 306 -7.68 0.63 16.90
N GLY A 307 -8.38 0.43 18.01
CA GLY A 307 -8.20 1.19 19.24
C GLY A 307 -9.23 2.30 19.40
N ARG A 308 -9.43 2.74 20.65
CA ARG A 308 -10.57 3.57 21.07
C ARG A 308 -10.28 5.07 21.00
N SER A 309 -9.04 5.47 20.73
CA SER A 309 -8.67 6.87 20.51
C SER A 309 -9.10 7.33 19.11
N VAL A 310 -10.07 8.26 19.06
CA VAL A 310 -10.58 8.87 17.81
C VAL A 310 -10.33 10.38 17.80
N CYS A 311 -10.14 10.97 16.63
CA CYS A 311 -9.96 12.43 16.53
C CYS A 311 -11.29 13.16 16.74
N ILE A 312 -11.28 14.22 17.54
CA ILE A 312 -12.41 15.14 17.74
C ILE A 312 -12.11 16.56 17.22
N SER A 313 -10.95 16.75 16.61
CA SER A 313 -10.49 17.99 15.98
C SER A 313 -9.76 17.68 14.66
N PRO A 314 -9.52 18.70 13.81
CA PRO A 314 -8.68 18.53 12.62
C PRO A 314 -7.30 17.98 12.97
N GLN A 315 -6.73 17.19 12.06
CA GLN A 315 -5.38 16.66 12.21
C GLN A 315 -4.37 17.79 11.95
N GLY A 316 -3.42 17.98 12.86
CA GLY A 316 -2.41 19.03 12.79
C GLY A 316 -2.06 19.58 14.16
N SER A 317 -0.92 20.26 14.28
CA SER A 317 -0.64 21.04 15.49
C SER A 317 -1.61 22.22 15.56
N LYS A 318 -1.88 22.70 16.78
CA LYS A 318 -2.69 23.91 17.01
C LYS A 318 -2.18 25.09 16.17
N ASP A 319 -0.87 25.30 16.15
CA ASP A 319 -0.21 26.36 15.37
C ASP A 319 -0.45 26.21 13.86
N THR A 320 -0.44 24.98 13.34
CA THR A 320 -0.72 24.70 11.92
C THR A 320 -2.16 25.04 11.59
N ILE A 321 -3.10 24.68 12.47
CA ILE A 321 -4.53 24.96 12.29
C ILE A 321 -4.79 26.47 12.37
N GLU A 322 -4.16 27.18 13.32
CA GLU A 322 -4.26 28.63 13.45
C GLU A 322 -3.72 29.35 12.21
N ALA A 323 -2.54 28.95 11.70
CA ALA A 323 -1.96 29.53 10.49
C ALA A 323 -2.84 29.32 9.24
N ILE A 324 -3.47 28.14 9.08
CA ILE A 324 -4.42 27.86 8.00
C ILE A 324 -5.67 28.75 8.13
N SER A 325 -6.14 28.95 9.36
CA SER A 325 -7.31 29.80 9.65
C SER A 325 -7.04 31.27 9.32
N GLU A 326 -5.88 31.79 9.69
CA GLU A 326 -5.45 33.17 9.39
C GLU A 326 -5.26 33.43 7.89
N GLY A 327 -4.79 32.43 7.13
CA GLY A 327 -4.61 32.52 5.68
C GLY A 327 -5.91 32.37 4.88
N SER A 328 -7.04 32.03 5.51
CA SER A 328 -8.31 31.81 4.80
C SER A 328 -8.95 33.13 4.38
N THR A 329 -9.01 33.38 3.08
CA THR A 329 -9.72 34.54 2.49
C THR A 329 -11.25 34.34 2.42
N ILE A 330 -11.74 33.16 2.81
CA ILE A 330 -13.17 32.83 2.77
C ILE A 330 -13.81 33.29 4.09
N LYS A 331 -14.48 34.44 4.06
CA LYS A 331 -15.44 34.80 5.11
C LYS A 331 -16.65 33.88 4.98
N HIS A 332 -16.72 32.86 5.83
CA HIS A 332 -17.85 31.95 5.85
C HIS A 332 -19.14 32.72 6.13
N LYS A 333 -20.10 32.71 5.19
CA LYS A 333 -21.45 33.25 5.43
C LYS A 333 -22.20 32.28 6.33
N PHE A 334 -22.60 32.74 7.51
CA PHE A 334 -23.21 31.93 8.59
C PHE A 334 -24.70 31.59 8.37
N SER A 335 -25.28 32.04 7.25
CA SER A 335 -26.74 32.08 7.06
C SER A 335 -27.29 31.32 5.85
N SER A 336 -26.51 30.47 5.17
CA SER A 336 -27.09 29.57 4.15
C SER A 336 -26.86 28.12 4.57
N GLY A 337 -27.76 27.22 4.20
CA GLY A 337 -27.66 25.78 4.46
C GLY A 337 -26.41 25.08 3.93
N ASN A 338 -25.44 25.83 3.37
CA ASN A 338 -24.13 25.40 2.92
C ASN A 338 -22.95 26.10 3.65
N GLY A 339 -23.21 26.88 4.71
CA GLY A 339 -22.18 27.45 5.59
C GLY A 339 -21.66 26.46 6.65
N PRO A 340 -20.56 26.75 7.39
CA PRO A 340 -20.14 25.92 8.52
C PRO A 340 -21.28 25.85 9.55
N ALA A 341 -21.65 24.64 9.99
CA ALA A 341 -22.68 24.50 11.02
C ALA A 341 -22.19 25.17 12.31
N VAL A 342 -22.96 26.18 12.74
CA VAL A 342 -22.68 26.97 13.94
C VAL A 342 -23.11 26.17 15.17
N LEU A 343 -22.24 26.07 16.17
CA LEU A 343 -22.56 25.45 17.45
C LEU A 343 -23.42 26.38 18.30
N ARG A 344 -24.35 25.83 19.09
CA ARG A 344 -25.16 26.64 20.00
C ARG A 344 -24.27 27.27 21.06
N THR A 345 -24.34 28.58 21.20
CA THR A 345 -23.67 29.33 22.25
C THR A 345 -24.71 29.91 23.21
N ASP A 346 -24.40 29.92 24.50
CA ASP A 346 -25.28 30.57 25.48
C ASP A 346 -25.21 32.10 25.29
N PRO A 347 -26.31 32.83 25.53
CA PRO A 347 -26.34 34.29 25.36
C PRO A 347 -25.36 35.01 26.31
N PRO A 348 -24.91 36.23 25.95
CA PRO A 348 -24.01 37.02 26.79
C PRO A 348 -24.57 37.22 28.21
N LYS A 349 -23.75 36.99 29.24
CA LYS A 349 -24.18 37.03 30.65
C LYS A 349 -24.60 38.43 31.12
N ASP A 350 -24.12 39.46 30.43
CA ASP A 350 -24.29 40.87 30.71
C ASP A 350 -25.42 41.54 29.90
N ALA A 351 -26.07 40.79 28.99
CA ALA A 351 -27.18 41.27 28.17
C ALA A 351 -28.43 40.40 28.34
N LYS A 352 -29.61 41.02 28.33
CA LYS A 352 -30.87 40.26 28.30
C LYS A 352 -31.20 39.87 26.87
N VAL A 353 -31.57 38.61 26.64
CA VAL A 353 -32.07 38.15 25.34
C VAL A 353 -33.33 38.94 24.98
N ALA A 354 -33.39 39.48 23.77
CA ALA A 354 -34.55 40.22 23.28
C ALA A 354 -35.77 39.29 23.20
N GLU A 355 -36.96 39.81 23.49
CA GLU A 355 -38.17 38.99 23.62
C GLU A 355 -38.44 38.16 22.34
N GLY A 356 -38.80 36.89 22.55
CA GLY A 356 -39.10 35.93 21.49
C GLY A 356 -37.90 35.40 20.70
N THR A 357 -36.68 35.92 20.95
CA THR A 357 -35.48 35.50 20.22
C THR A 357 -35.16 34.03 20.48
N THR A 358 -34.80 33.29 19.43
CA THR A 358 -34.44 31.87 19.57
C THR A 358 -33.20 31.68 20.44
N LEU A 359 -33.24 30.73 21.37
CA LEU A 359 -32.07 30.30 22.15
C LEU A 359 -31.23 29.25 21.41
N MET A 360 -31.73 28.74 20.29
CA MET A 360 -30.97 27.87 19.37
C MET A 360 -30.13 28.75 18.45
N CYS A 361 -29.22 29.51 19.07
CA CYS A 361 -28.36 30.47 18.41
C CYS A 361 -26.89 30.13 18.65
N GLY A 362 -26.07 30.35 17.63
CA GLY A 362 -24.64 30.13 17.68
C GLY A 362 -23.80 31.40 17.74
N GLU A 363 -24.39 32.56 17.43
CA GLU A 363 -23.76 33.86 17.63
C GLU A 363 -24.80 34.92 18.02
N TRP A 364 -24.43 35.76 18.99
CA TRP A 364 -25.28 36.78 19.59
C TRP A 364 -24.73 38.17 19.30
N HIS A 365 -25.62 39.09 18.93
CA HIS A 365 -25.30 40.51 18.78
C HIS A 365 -26.00 41.32 19.86
N VAL A 366 -25.25 42.09 20.65
CA VAL A 366 -25.80 43.00 21.67
C VAL A 366 -26.03 44.37 21.04
N VAL A 367 -27.28 44.80 21.01
CA VAL A 367 -27.69 46.06 20.34
C VAL A 367 -27.03 47.26 21.01
N GLY A 368 -26.21 47.97 20.25
CA GLY A 368 -25.58 49.24 20.56
C GLY A 368 -26.39 50.46 20.11
N LYS A 369 -25.92 51.64 20.50
CA LYS A 369 -26.61 52.93 20.27
C LYS A 369 -26.61 53.36 18.78
N SER A 370 -25.63 52.88 18.00
CA SER A 370 -25.46 53.22 16.59
C SER A 370 -25.99 52.17 15.63
N ASP A 371 -26.52 51.06 16.15
CA ASP A 371 -26.94 49.97 15.30
C ASP A 371 -28.21 50.30 14.53
N THR A 372 -28.26 49.78 13.32
CA THR A 372 -29.45 49.77 12.48
C THR A 372 -29.71 48.33 12.08
N CYS A 373 -30.97 47.98 11.86
CA CYS A 373 -31.31 46.64 11.42
C CYS A 373 -30.60 46.29 10.12
N ASN A 374 -30.53 47.23 9.17
CA ASN A 374 -29.81 47.03 7.91
C ASN A 374 -28.30 46.79 8.12
N GLY A 375 -27.69 47.44 9.12
CA GLY A 375 -26.29 47.20 9.49
C GLY A 375 -26.08 45.79 10.03
N ILE A 376 -26.79 45.44 11.11
CA ILE A 376 -26.74 44.10 11.72
C ILE A 376 -27.01 43.02 10.67
N CYS A 377 -28.08 43.19 9.91
CA CYS A 377 -28.49 42.29 8.84
C CYS A 377 -27.37 42.01 7.82
N LYS A 378 -26.67 43.05 7.37
CA LYS A 378 -25.59 42.93 6.38
C LYS A 378 -24.32 42.37 6.97
N ASP A 379 -23.97 42.79 8.18
CA ASP A 379 -22.75 42.37 8.87
C ASP A 379 -22.76 40.86 9.13
N TYR A 380 -23.94 40.32 9.49
CA TYR A 380 -24.12 38.89 9.76
C TYR A 380 -24.74 38.11 8.59
N GLY A 381 -25.12 38.79 7.50
CA GLY A 381 -25.63 38.17 6.29
C GLY A 381 -27.00 37.49 6.44
N ILE A 382 -27.86 37.99 7.32
CA ILE A 382 -29.18 37.43 7.67
C ILE A 382 -30.36 38.19 7.03
N CYS A 383 -30.10 38.89 5.91
CA CYS A 383 -31.09 39.72 5.21
C CYS A 383 -32.06 38.95 4.32
N GLU A 384 -31.69 37.73 3.94
CA GLU A 384 -32.47 36.92 3.04
C GLU A 384 -33.62 36.23 3.80
N ASP A 385 -34.74 36.01 3.09
CA ASP A 385 -35.89 35.22 3.54
C ASP A 385 -36.47 35.60 4.91
N LYS A 386 -36.35 36.89 5.28
CA LYS A 386 -36.82 37.44 6.56
C LYS A 386 -36.20 36.77 7.79
N LEU A 387 -35.06 36.09 7.63
CA LEU A 387 -34.45 35.29 8.68
C LEU A 387 -34.22 36.10 9.98
N MET A 388 -33.71 37.33 9.86
CA MET A 388 -33.52 38.23 10.99
C MET A 388 -34.78 38.43 11.85
N TYR A 389 -35.96 38.51 11.22
CA TYR A 389 -37.23 38.71 11.91
C TYR A 389 -37.83 37.41 12.45
N THR A 390 -37.56 36.28 11.80
CA THR A 390 -38.09 34.98 12.23
C THR A 390 -37.34 34.41 13.42
N ILE A 391 -36.04 34.70 13.54
CA ILE A 391 -35.20 34.30 14.69
C ILE A 391 -35.22 35.35 15.82
N ASN A 392 -35.60 36.60 15.52
CA ASN A 392 -35.80 37.68 16.50
C ASN A 392 -37.19 38.36 16.37
N PRO A 393 -38.27 37.71 16.84
CA PRO A 393 -39.65 38.19 16.69
C PRO A 393 -39.99 39.54 17.36
N SER A 394 -39.15 40.03 18.28
CA SER A 394 -39.28 41.38 18.83
C SER A 394 -39.00 42.48 17.81
N LEU A 395 -38.37 42.16 16.68
CA LEU A 395 -38.10 43.11 15.61
C LEU A 395 -39.31 43.27 14.69
N ASN A 396 -39.65 44.53 14.37
CA ASN A 396 -40.76 44.85 13.48
C ASN A 396 -40.27 45.02 12.03
N GLU A 397 -40.79 44.24 11.09
CA GLU A 397 -40.36 44.31 9.68
C GLU A 397 -40.56 45.69 9.02
N LYS A 398 -41.59 46.46 9.44
CA LYS A 398 -41.92 47.77 8.85
C LYS A 398 -41.18 48.94 9.51
N ASP A 399 -40.80 48.79 10.78
CA ASP A 399 -40.18 49.83 11.60
C ASP A 399 -39.00 49.25 12.40
N CYS A 400 -38.12 48.49 11.74
CA CYS A 400 -37.14 47.65 12.42
C CYS A 400 -36.18 48.43 13.32
N ASP A 401 -35.64 49.55 12.83
CA ASP A 401 -34.70 50.36 13.62
C ASP A 401 -35.34 50.91 14.91
N LYS A 402 -36.66 51.13 14.92
CA LYS A 402 -37.38 51.57 16.14
C LYS A 402 -37.65 50.42 17.11
N SER A 403 -37.60 49.17 16.65
CA SER A 403 -37.77 47.98 17.48
C SER A 403 -36.47 47.49 18.13
N LEU A 404 -35.33 48.09 17.80
CA LEU A 404 -34.06 47.79 18.46
C LEU A 404 -34.04 48.33 19.88
N VAL A 405 -33.78 47.45 20.86
CA VAL A 405 -33.66 47.81 22.27
C VAL A 405 -32.20 47.72 22.70
N ILE A 406 -31.58 48.86 22.97
CA ILE A 406 -30.17 48.94 23.38
C ILE A 406 -29.89 48.04 24.59
N GLY A 407 -28.80 47.27 24.51
CA GLY A 407 -28.36 46.34 25.56
C GLY A 407 -29.08 44.99 25.54
N THR A 408 -29.95 44.72 24.57
CA THR A 408 -30.54 43.39 24.38
C THR A 408 -29.75 42.57 23.37
N ALA A 409 -29.73 41.25 23.58
CA ALA A 409 -29.04 40.30 22.70
C ALA A 409 -30.03 39.73 21.67
N LEU A 410 -29.68 39.87 20.39
CA LEU A 410 -30.34 39.27 19.24
C LEU A 410 -29.55 38.06 18.75
N CYS A 411 -30.25 37.05 18.25
CA CYS A 411 -29.62 35.95 17.53
C CYS A 411 -29.25 36.40 16.12
N VAL A 412 -27.99 36.21 15.73
CA VAL A 412 -27.48 36.58 14.40
C VAL A 412 -26.89 35.41 13.62
N ALA A 413 -26.74 34.24 14.24
CA ALA A 413 -26.39 32.99 13.57
C ALA A 413 -27.20 31.83 14.14
N PRO A 414 -28.44 31.58 13.65
CA PRO A 414 -29.27 30.49 14.17
C PRO A 414 -28.66 29.13 13.81
N VAL A 415 -28.76 28.14 14.71
CA VAL A 415 -28.24 26.79 14.46
C VAL A 415 -29.30 25.90 13.79
N SER A 416 -28.90 24.80 13.14
CA SER A 416 -29.85 23.88 12.50
C SER A 416 -30.93 23.40 13.47
N GLY A 417 -32.20 23.46 13.05
CA GLY A 417 -33.36 23.11 13.88
C GLY A 417 -33.82 24.22 14.84
N TRP A 418 -33.38 25.47 14.66
CA TRP A 418 -33.83 26.62 15.46
C TRP A 418 -35.34 26.87 15.41
N ASP A 419 -36.01 26.39 14.36
CA ASP A 419 -37.44 26.50 14.09
C ASP A 419 -38.23 25.25 14.52
N ALA A 420 -37.57 24.21 15.01
CA ALA A 420 -38.18 22.92 15.33
C ALA A 420 -39.14 22.93 16.54
N SER A 421 -39.29 24.07 17.22
CA SER A 421 -40.17 24.25 18.38
C SER A 421 -41.18 25.39 18.23
N LYS A 422 -41.56 25.74 16.99
CA LYS A 422 -42.75 26.59 16.77
C LYS A 422 -44.05 25.82 16.95
#